data_AF-A0AAW4PMG4-F1
#
_entry.id   AF-A0AAW4PMG4-F1
#
_cell.length_a   1.000
_cell.length_b   1.000
_cell.length_c   1.000
_cell.angle_alpha   90.00
_cell.angle_beta   90.00
_cell.angle_gamma   90.00
#
_symmetry.space_group_name_H-M   'P 1'
#
loop_
_entity.id
_entity.type
_entity.pdbx_description
1 polymer ?
#
loop_
_entity_poly.entity_id
_entity_poly.type
_entity_poly.pdbx_seq_one_letter_code
_entity_poly.pdbx_strand_id
1 'polypeptide(L)' 'MPRIEVSENLYRQLEDEADGETIDDTLWKMVGTYRRKHNPESDRR' A
#
# COMPACT_ATOMS: atom_id res chain seq x y z
N MET A 1 -6.61 -3.18 12.74
CA MET A 1 -6.37 -3.74 11.40
C MET A 1 -6.12 -5.24 11.51
N PRO A 2 -6.46 -6.04 10.48
CA PRO A 2 -6.00 -7.42 10.40
C PRO A 2 -4.46 -7.46 10.34
N ARG A 3 -3.85 -8.47 10.96
CA ARG A 3 -2.41 -8.70 10.84
C ARG A 3 -2.13 -9.38 9.51
N ILE A 4 -1.22 -8.80 8.72
CA ILE A 4 -0.75 -9.38 7.47
C ILE A 4 0.71 -9.78 7.70
N GLU A 5 1.04 -11.04 7.44
CA GLU A 5 2.42 -11.52 7.47
C GLU A 5 2.99 -11.49 6.06
N VAL A 6 4.15 -10.87 5.92
CA VAL A 6 4.88 -10.73 4.66
C VAL A 6 6.29 -11.25 4.82
N SER A 7 6.96 -11.54 3.70
CA SER A 7 8.38 -11.87 3.73
C SER A 7 9.20 -10.66 4.19
N GLU A 8 10.35 -10.92 4.84
CA GLU A 8 11.26 -9.87 5.30
C GLU A 8 11.72 -8.95 4.15
N ASN A 9 11.95 -9.53 2.96
CA ASN A 9 12.32 -8.75 1.77
C ASN A 9 11.22 -7.75 1.37
N LEU A 10 9.96 -8.20 1.36
CA LEU A 10 8.84 -7.31 1.04
C LEU A 10 8.66 -6.24 2.13
N TYR A 11 8.85 -6.61 3.40
CA TYR A 11 8.82 -5.66 4.50
C TYR A 11 9.85 -4.54 4.33
N ARG A 12 11.12 -4.86 4.00
CA ARG A 12 12.16 -3.85 3.76
C ARG A 12 11.83 -2.92 2.59
N GLN A 13 11.29 -3.47 1.49
CA GLN A 13 10.87 -2.64 0.35
C GLN A 13 9.75 -1.66 0.72
N LEU A 14 8.82 -2.09 1.58
CA LEU A 14 7.76 -1.21 2.10
C LEU A 14 8.32 -0.14 3.05
N GLU A 15 9.32 -0.50 3.85
CA GLU A 15 9.99 0.41 4.78
C GLU A 15 10.81 1.48 4.03
N ASP A 16 11.51 1.07 2.96
CA ASP A 16 12.25 1.99 2.07
C ASP A 16 11.29 2.94 1.33
N GLU A 17 10.17 2.44 0.81
CA GLU A 17 9.16 3.26 0.10
C GLU A 17 8.43 4.22 1.04
N ALA A 18 8.29 3.86 2.33
CA ALA A 18 7.60 4.70 3.29
C ALA A 18 8.35 6.01 3.60
N ASP A 19 9.66 6.09 3.36
CA ASP A 19 10.49 7.30 3.49
C ASP A 19 10.21 8.10 4.79
N GLY A 20 10.09 7.40 5.92
CA GLY A 20 9.84 7.99 7.24
C GLY A 20 8.36 8.21 7.60
N GLU A 21 7.42 7.89 6.71
CA GLU A 21 5.99 7.73 7.04
C GLU A 21 5.69 6.35 7.64
N THR A 22 4.45 6.16 8.11
CA THR A 22 4.03 4.83 8.59
C THR A 22 3.81 3.88 7.43
N ILE A 23 4.23 2.62 7.58
CA ILE A 23 4.00 1.57 6.57
C ILE A 23 2.50 1.46 6.22
N ASP A 24 1.61 1.64 7.20
CA ASP A 24 0.17 1.59 7.00
C ASP A 24 -0.32 2.68 6.03
N ASP A 25 0.17 3.92 6.17
CA ASP A 25 -0.19 5.02 5.27
C ASP A 25 0.32 4.76 3.85
N THR A 26 1.55 4.26 3.73
CA THR A 26 2.17 3.88 2.46
C THR A 26 1.36 2.79 1.75
N LEU A 27 0.95 1.74 2.48
CA LEU A 27 0.11 0.67 1.95
C LEU A 27 -1.24 1.20 1.44
N TRP A 28 -1.88 2.12 2.17
CA TRP A 28 -3.13 2.73 1.70
C TRP A 28 -2.94 3.57 0.44
N LYS A 29 -1.85 4.34 0.33
CA LYS A 29 -1.50 5.10 -0.88
C LYS A 29 -1.28 4.17 -2.07
N MET A 30 -0.58 3.05 -1.87
CA MET A 30 -0.33 2.05 -2.90
C MET A 30 -1.62 1.38 -3.37
N VAL A 31 -2.49 0.96 -2.43
CA VAL A 31 -3.81 0.37 -2.75
C VAL A 31 -4.68 1.36 -3.53
N GLY A 32 -4.72 2.63 -3.10
CA GLY A 32 -5.46 3.69 -3.80
C GLY A 32 -4.93 3.92 -5.22
N THR A 33 -3.62 3.92 -5.39
CA THR A 33 -2.97 4.07 -6.70
C THR A 33 -3.25 2.88 -7.62
N TYR A 34 -3.13 1.65 -7.10
CA TYR A 34 -3.45 0.43 -7.84
C TYR A 34 -4.91 0.41 -8.29
N ARG A 35 -5.85 0.73 -7.38
CA ARG A 35 -7.28 0.81 -7.70
C ARG A 35 -7.57 1.83 -8.80
N ARG A 36 -7.00 3.03 -8.72
CA ARG A 36 -7.20 4.06 -9.77
C ARG A 36 -6.63 3.66 -11.12
N LYS A 37 -5.47 2.99 -11.12
CA LYS A 37 -4.81 2.55 -12.36
C LYS A 37 -5.52 1.38 -13.03
N HIS A 38 -6.04 0.43 -12.26
CA HIS A 38 -6.58 -0.83 -12.78
C HIS A 38 -8.10 -0.92 -12.77
N ASN A 39 -8.78 -0.15 -11.91
CA ASN A 39 -10.24 -0.13 -11.77
C ASN A 39 -10.75 1.31 -11.61
N PRO A 40 -10.56 2.19 -12.62
CA PRO A 40 -10.94 3.61 -12.53
C PRO A 40 -12.44 3.82 -12.30
N GLU A 41 -13.29 2.85 -12.69
CA GLU A 41 -14.74 2.89 -12.46
C GLU A 41 -15.12 2.75 -10.97
N SER A 42 -14.21 2.23 -10.14
CA SER A 42 -14.47 2.09 -8.71
C SER A 42 -14.48 3.43 -7.96
N ASP A 43 -13.91 4.51 -8.50
CA ASP A 43 -13.95 5.85 -7.88
C ASP A 43 -15.27 6.60 -8.12
N ARG A 44 -16.21 5.99 -8.88
CA ARG A 44 -17.45 6.62 -9.35
C ARG A 44 -18.65 6.44 -8.40
N ARG A 45 -18.43 6.12 -7.12
CA ARG A 45 -19.49 5.74 -6.17
C ARG A 45 -19.65 6.73 -5.03
#